data_AF-A0A961DPX8-F1
#
_entry.id   AF-A0A961DPX8-F1
#
_cell.length_a   1.000
_cell.length_b   1.000
_cell.length_c   1.000
_cell.angle_alpha   90.00
_cell.angle_beta   90.00
_cell.angle_gamma   90.00
#
_symmetry.space_group_name_H-M   'P 1'
#
loop_
_entity.id
_entity.type
_entity.pdbx_description
1 polymer ?
#
loop_
_entity_poly.entity_id
_entity_poly.type
_entity_poly.pdbx_seq_one_letter_code
_entity_poly.pdbx_strand_id
1 'polypeptide(L)'
;GIGGVLAEAIGDVAVGLVPITTADAHEMIDALESVALLGEFRGEPAVDREALAAVLVALSDAAASNPAVHSIDLNPLIIANGTPIAVDALVELTTEGTR
;
A
#
# COMPACT_ATOMS: atom_id res chain seq x y z
N GLY A 1 9.16 13.03 -6.19
CA GLY A 1 9.81 11.94 -5.42
C GLY A 1 10.20 12.46 -4.05
N ILE A 2 9.38 12.23 -3.04
CA ILE A 2 9.79 12.37 -1.64
C ILE A 2 10.42 11.03 -1.26
N GLY A 3 11.60 10.78 -1.82
CA GLY A 3 12.47 9.71 -1.38
C GLY A 3 13.43 10.27 -0.34
N GLY A 4 13.46 9.65 0.83
CA GLY A 4 14.54 9.81 1.80
C GLY A 4 14.20 10.64 3.04
N VAL A 5 14.50 10.03 4.19
CA VAL A 5 14.53 10.54 5.58
C VAL A 5 13.19 10.73 6.29
N LEU A 6 12.11 11.20 5.63
CA LEU A 6 10.81 11.40 6.33
C LEU A 6 9.96 10.13 6.48
N ALA A 7 10.07 9.18 5.55
CA ALA A 7 9.31 7.92 5.60
C ALA A 7 9.88 6.90 6.60
N GLU A 8 11.17 6.98 6.94
CA GLU A 8 11.84 5.96 7.77
C GLU A 8 11.73 6.21 9.28
N ALA A 9 11.17 7.35 9.71
CA ALA A 9 11.20 7.77 11.12
C ALA A 9 9.84 7.82 11.82
N ILE A 10 8.74 7.57 11.12
CA ILE A 10 7.39 7.65 11.68
C ILE A 10 6.80 6.26 11.56
N GLY A 11 6.45 5.64 12.69
CA GLY A 11 5.74 4.35 12.76
C GLY A 11 4.29 4.46 12.27
N ASP A 12 4.08 5.18 11.18
CA ASP A 12 2.79 5.44 10.56
C ASP A 12 2.36 4.23 9.74
N VAL A 13 1.63 3.33 10.40
CA VAL A 13 1.24 2.05 9.84
C VAL A 13 -0.23 1.78 10.19
N ALA A 14 -1.03 1.47 9.18
CA ALA A 14 -2.34 0.88 9.33
C ALA A 14 -2.30 -0.61 9.00
N VAL A 15 -3.00 -1.44 9.77
CA VAL A 15 -3.04 -2.89 9.59
C VAL A 15 -4.49 -3.34 9.43
N GLY A 16 -4.75 -4.14 8.40
CA GLY A 16 -6.05 -4.77 8.14
C GLY A 16 -5.90 -6.28 7.99
N LEU A 17 -6.94 -7.02 8.37
CA LEU A 17 -7.00 -8.47 8.14
C LEU A 17 -7.59 -8.74 6.75
N VAL A 18 -6.87 -9.47 5.92
CA VAL A 18 -7.34 -9.86 4.59
C VAL A 18 -8.41 -10.97 4.67
N PRO A 19 -9.40 -11.01 3.75
CA PRO A 19 -9.61 -10.03 2.68
C PRO A 19 -10.25 -8.74 3.20
N ILE A 20 -9.78 -7.59 2.70
CA ILE A 20 -10.34 -6.27 2.99
C ILE A 20 -11.28 -5.79 1.89
N THR A 21 -12.27 -5.00 2.26
CA THR A 21 -13.16 -4.30 1.33
C THR A 21 -12.59 -2.93 0.94
N THR A 22 -13.19 -2.28 -0.05
CA THR A 22 -12.86 -0.88 -0.38
C THR A 22 -13.09 0.06 0.81
N ALA A 23 -14.13 -0.18 1.62
CA ALA A 23 -14.39 0.62 2.81
C ALA A 23 -13.26 0.46 3.84
N ASP A 24 -12.83 -0.77 4.10
CA ASP A 24 -11.69 -1.05 4.99
C ASP A 24 -10.40 -0.38 4.46
N ALA A 25 -10.18 -0.40 3.14
CA ALA A 25 -9.04 0.26 2.52
C ALA A 25 -9.04 1.79 2.76
N HIS A 26 -10.21 2.45 2.65
CA HIS A 26 -10.32 3.87 2.99
C HIS A 26 -10.07 4.13 4.47
N GLU A 27 -10.63 3.31 5.36
CA GLU A 27 -10.39 3.43 6.81
C GLU A 27 -8.90 3.25 7.15
N MET A 28 -8.22 2.30 6.51
CA MET A 28 -6.77 2.12 6.66
C MET A 28 -5.99 3.34 6.18
N ILE A 29 -6.36 3.95 5.05
CA ILE A 29 -5.73 5.18 4.56
C ILE A 29 -5.99 6.36 5.52
N ASP A 30 -7.20 6.49 6.05
CA ASP A 30 -7.57 7.54 7.02
C ASP A 30 -6.90 7.36 8.38
N ALA A 31 -6.52 6.14 8.74
CA ALA A 31 -5.83 5.83 9.98
C ALA A 31 -4.35 6.26 9.98
N LEU A 32 -3.78 6.60 8.82
CA LEU A 32 -2.40 7.08 8.72
C LEU A 32 -2.26 8.46 9.35
N GLU A 33 -1.29 8.64 10.24
CA GLU A 33 -0.93 9.93 10.82
C GLU A 33 -0.52 10.94 9.73
N SER A 34 0.06 10.44 8.64
CA SER A 34 0.46 11.22 7.47
C SER A 34 -0.65 11.41 6.44
N VAL A 35 -1.91 11.03 6.70
CA VAL A 35 -3.03 11.18 5.75
C VAL A 35 -3.15 12.60 5.18
N ALA A 36 -2.79 13.63 5.95
CA ALA A 36 -2.77 15.02 5.50
C ALA A 36 -1.79 15.27 4.33
N LEU A 37 -0.73 14.47 4.20
CA LEU A 37 0.23 14.53 3.10
C LEU A 37 -0.32 13.90 1.80
N LEU A 38 -1.45 13.21 1.86
CA LEU A 38 -2.15 12.69 0.68
C LEU A 38 -3.01 13.77 0.00
N GLY A 39 -3.18 14.94 0.61
CA GLY A 39 -3.76 16.12 -0.03
C GLY A 39 -2.82 16.81 -1.02
N GLU A 40 -3.19 17.98 -1.51
CA GLU A 40 -2.29 18.79 -2.36
C GLU A 40 -1.03 19.17 -1.58
N PHE A 41 0.15 18.90 -2.16
CA PHE A 41 1.41 19.14 -1.49
C PHE A 41 2.48 19.65 -2.44
N ARG A 42 3.08 20.81 -2.12
CA ARG A 42 4.20 21.42 -2.87
C ARG A 42 3.96 21.57 -4.38
N GLY A 43 2.71 21.83 -4.79
CA GLY A 43 2.33 21.99 -6.20
C GLY A 43 2.04 20.68 -6.95
N GLU A 44 2.12 19.54 -6.27
CA GLU A 44 1.58 18.27 -6.75
C GLU A 44 0.08 18.18 -6.38
N PRO A 45 -0.75 17.57 -7.24
CA PRO A 45 -2.16 17.33 -6.94
C PRO A 45 -2.30 16.32 -5.78
N ALA A 46 -3.47 16.31 -5.17
CA ALA A 46 -3.82 15.30 -4.17
C ALA A 46 -3.71 13.87 -4.73
N VAL A 47 -3.40 12.92 -3.84
CA VAL A 47 -3.39 11.50 -4.16
C VAL A 47 -4.81 11.06 -4.52
N ASP A 48 -4.91 10.29 -5.61
CA ASP A 48 -6.12 9.56 -5.97
C ASP A 48 -6.34 8.44 -4.95
N ARG A 49 -7.19 8.74 -3.97
CA ARG A 49 -7.51 7.83 -2.87
C ARG A 49 -8.25 6.59 -3.33
N GLU A 50 -9.01 6.67 -4.42
CA GLU A 50 -9.70 5.52 -5.01
C GLU A 50 -8.69 4.58 -5.65
N ALA A 51 -7.73 5.13 -6.42
CA ALA A 51 -6.65 4.33 -6.99
C ALA A 51 -5.78 3.67 -5.90
N LEU A 52 -5.49 4.39 -4.81
CA LEU A 52 -4.74 3.82 -3.69
C LEU A 52 -5.52 2.71 -2.97
N ALA A 53 -6.82 2.92 -2.71
CA ALA A 53 -7.69 1.89 -2.13
C ALA A 53 -7.79 0.65 -3.04
N ALA A 54 -7.87 0.85 -4.36
CA ALA A 54 -7.90 -0.24 -5.33
C ALA A 54 -6.61 -1.08 -5.31
N VAL A 55 -5.44 -0.45 -5.11
CA VAL A 55 -4.16 -1.18 -4.91
C VAL A 55 -4.24 -2.07 -3.66
N LEU A 56 -4.70 -1.53 -2.53
CA LEU A 56 -4.81 -2.29 -1.28
C LEU A 56 -5.77 -3.49 -1.40
N VAL A 57 -6.95 -3.28 -2.00
CA VAL A 57 -7.93 -4.36 -2.25
C VAL A 57 -7.34 -5.42 -3.19
N ALA A 58 -6.67 -5.02 -4.26
CA ALA A 58 -6.06 -5.95 -5.20
C ALA A 58 -4.96 -6.81 -4.55
N LEU A 59 -4.13 -6.23 -3.66
CA LEU A 59 -3.13 -6.98 -2.90
C LEU A 59 -3.78 -7.98 -1.94
N SER A 60 -4.82 -7.54 -1.24
CA SER A 60 -5.62 -8.40 -0.36
C SER A 60 -6.23 -9.58 -1.10
N ASP A 61 -6.84 -9.34 -2.25
CA ASP A 61 -7.44 -10.38 -3.09
C ASP A 61 -6.38 -11.33 -3.65
N ALA A 62 -5.21 -10.80 -4.06
CA ALA A 62 -4.09 -11.61 -4.54
C ALA A 62 -3.56 -12.55 -3.44
N ALA A 63 -3.41 -12.05 -2.20
CA ALA A 63 -2.99 -12.86 -1.06
C ALA A 63 -4.07 -13.89 -0.66
N ALA A 64 -5.34 -13.50 -0.61
CA ALA A 64 -6.44 -14.39 -0.24
C ALA A 64 -6.70 -15.50 -1.27
N SER A 65 -6.50 -15.22 -2.56
CA SER A 65 -6.73 -16.18 -3.65
C SER A 65 -5.56 -17.13 -3.91
N ASN A 66 -4.37 -16.85 -3.36
CA ASN A 66 -3.18 -17.66 -3.57
C ASN A 66 -2.51 -18.06 -2.24
N PRO A 67 -2.85 -19.23 -1.68
CA PRO A 67 -2.29 -19.72 -0.41
C PRO A 67 -0.77 -19.89 -0.39
N ALA A 68 -0.11 -19.94 -1.56
CA ALA A 68 1.34 -20.01 -1.62
C ALA A 68 2.00 -18.66 -1.34
N VAL A 69 1.29 -17.54 -1.48
CA VAL A 69 1.81 -16.21 -1.18
C VAL A 69 1.99 -16.07 0.34
N HIS A 70 3.23 -15.91 0.77
CA HIS A 70 3.57 -15.63 2.16
C HIS A 70 3.47 -14.14 2.47
N SER A 71 4.01 -13.31 1.58
CA SER A 71 4.02 -11.86 1.72
C SER A 71 4.04 -11.19 0.33
N ILE A 72 3.54 -9.95 0.27
CA ILE A 72 3.70 -9.05 -0.87
C ILE A 72 4.12 -7.70 -0.29
N ASP A 73 5.25 -7.18 -0.75
CA ASP A 73 5.75 -5.85 -0.41
C ASP A 73 5.83 -4.98 -1.67
N LEU A 74 5.25 -3.79 -1.61
CA LEU A 74 5.34 -2.78 -2.67
C LEU A 74 6.20 -1.63 -2.18
N ASN A 75 7.48 -1.65 -2.53
CA ASN A 75 8.42 -0.62 -2.11
C ASN A 75 9.48 -0.34 -3.20
N PRO A 76 9.50 0.85 -3.84
CA PRO A 76 8.65 2.01 -3.54
C PRO A 76 7.31 1.99 -4.32
N LEU A 77 6.26 2.46 -3.63
CA LEU A 77 5.02 2.94 -4.24
C LEU A 77 5.11 4.47 -4.41
N ILE A 78 5.26 4.95 -5.63
CA ILE A 78 5.45 6.38 -5.93
C ILE A 78 4.12 7.02 -6.31
N ILE A 79 3.83 8.20 -5.78
CA ILE A 79 2.76 9.06 -6.30
C ILE A 79 3.31 9.95 -7.41
N ALA A 80 2.74 9.87 -8.61
CA ALA A 80 3.06 10.74 -9.74
C ALA A 80 1.78 11.39 -10.27
N ASN A 81 1.70 12.72 -10.24
CA ASN A 81 0.50 13.48 -10.61
C ASN A 81 -0.77 12.98 -9.89
N GLY A 82 -0.65 12.62 -8.61
CA GLY A 82 -1.75 12.10 -7.79
C GLY A 82 -1.99 10.60 -7.95
N THR A 83 -1.45 9.94 -8.98
CA THR A 83 -1.67 8.51 -9.20
C THR A 83 -0.61 7.65 -8.50
N PRO A 84 -0.99 6.58 -7.77
CA PRO A 84 -0.04 5.62 -7.22
C PRO A 84 0.54 4.70 -8.31
N ILE A 85 1.85 4.53 -8.30
CA ILE A 85 2.62 3.72 -9.25
C ILE A 85 3.58 2.83 -8.47
N ALA A 86 3.34 1.51 -8.51
CA ALA A 86 4.29 0.54 -7.97
C ALA A 86 5.49 0.45 -8.91
N VAL A 87 6.68 0.80 -8.41
CA VAL A 87 7.93 0.75 -9.20
C VAL A 87 8.65 -0.57 -9.00
N ASP A 88 8.52 -1.15 -7.81
CA ASP A 88 9.09 -2.45 -7.47
C ASP A 88 8.12 -3.22 -6.55
N ALA A 89 8.25 -4.54 -6.56
CA ALA A 89 7.44 -5.45 -5.76
C ALA A 89 8.22 -6.72 -5.43
N LEU A 90 8.21 -7.11 -4.16
CA LEU A 90 8.72 -8.40 -3.69
C LEU A 90 7.55 -9.29 -3.29
N VAL A 91 7.51 -10.51 -3.84
CA VAL A 91 6.52 -11.53 -3.48
C VAL A 91 7.27 -12.73 -2.92
N GLU A 92 7.05 -13.04 -1.65
CA GLU A 92 7.59 -14.24 -1.04
C GLU A 92 6.56 -15.35 -1.12
N LEU A 93 7.02 -16.55 -1.49
CA LEU A 93 6.19 -17.73 -1.55
C LEU A 93 6.59 -18.69 -0.43
N THR A 94 5.60 -19.31 0.19
CA THR A 94 5.85 -20.45 1.07
C THR A 94 6.33 -21.61 0.21
N THR A 95 7.57 -22.05 0.43
CA THR A 95 8.01 -23.33 -0.11
C THR A 95 7.38 -24.42 0.74
N GLU A 96 6.48 -25.22 0.18
CA GLU A 96 6.14 -26.50 0.80
C GLU A 96 7.43 -27.30 0.91
N GLY A 97 7.92 -27.47 2.14
CA GLY A 97 9.03 -28.35 2.42
C GLY A 97 8.71 -29.72 1.86
N THR A 98 9.53 -30.20 0.93
CA THR A 98 9.61 -31.62 0.59
C THR A 98 9.73 -32.39 1.89
N ARG A 99 8.66 -33.06 2.29
CA ARG A 99 8.72 -34.17 3.23
C ARG A 99 9.07 -35.44 2.46
#